data_AF-A0A0M9VXH0-F1
#
_entry.id   AF-A0A0M9VXH0-F1
#
_cell.length_a   1.000
_cell.length_b   1.000
_cell.length_c   1.000
_cell.angle_alpha   90.00
_cell.angle_beta   90.00
_cell.angle_gamma   90.00
#
_symmetry.space_group_name_H-M   'P 1'
#
loop_
_entity.id
_entity.type
_entity.pdbx_description
1 polymer ?
#
loop_
_entity_poly.entity_id
_entity_poly.type
_entity_poly.pdbx_seq_one_letter_code
_entity_poly.pdbx_strand_id
1 'polypeptide(L)'
;MRPNALIAALALAPLASACKCYPWGKTPDDIDITASHYCCWKFKGRWDDAVKDCEAHSIKNKLNSFMRCCVEHVNNSDCWKTQG
;
A
#
# COMPACT_ATOMS: atom_id res chain seq x y z
N MET A 1 19.75 29.32 32.19
CA MET A 1 18.70 28.28 32.29
C MET A 1 17.49 28.68 31.46
N ARG A 2 17.32 28.09 30.27
CA ARG A 2 16.13 27.31 29.87
C ARG A 2 16.14 27.16 28.33
N PRO A 3 15.99 25.93 27.82
CA PRO A 3 16.16 25.60 26.41
C PRO A 3 14.79 25.68 25.72
N ASN A 4 14.65 26.49 24.67
CA ASN A 4 13.43 26.44 23.86
C ASN A 4 13.69 25.60 22.61
N ALA A 5 13.52 24.30 22.85
CA ALA A 5 13.02 23.25 21.98
C ALA A 5 13.06 23.51 20.45
N LEU A 6 14.01 22.84 19.81
CA LEU A 6 13.92 22.36 18.44
C LEU A 6 12.62 21.53 18.30
N ILE A 7 11.54 22.12 17.78
CA ILE A 7 10.41 21.34 17.27
C ILE A 7 10.78 20.97 15.83
N ALA A 8 11.61 19.93 15.70
CA ALA A 8 11.66 19.15 14.48
C ALA A 8 10.32 18.44 14.36
N ALA A 9 9.33 19.09 13.75
CA ALA A 9 8.14 18.43 13.29
C ALA A 9 8.59 17.44 12.20
N LEU A 10 8.87 16.21 12.61
CA LEU A 10 8.81 15.06 11.72
C LEU A 10 7.40 15.08 11.16
N ALA A 11 7.23 15.64 9.96
CA ALA A 11 6.21 15.17 9.06
C ALA A 11 6.52 13.68 8.85
N LEU A 12 5.93 12.84 9.71
CA LEU A 12 5.79 11.40 9.52
C LEU A 12 5.01 11.27 8.23
N ALA A 13 5.75 11.27 7.12
CA ALA A 13 5.20 11.08 5.82
C ALA A 13 4.49 9.72 5.84
N PRO A 14 3.17 9.63 5.56
CA PRO A 14 2.57 8.37 5.18
C PRO A 14 3.00 8.07 3.73
N LEU A 15 4.31 7.99 3.49
CA LEU A 15 4.91 7.61 2.21
C LEU A 15 5.15 6.11 2.13
N ALA A 16 4.76 5.36 3.16
CA ALA A 16 4.40 3.96 2.97
C ALA A 16 3.06 3.95 2.21
N SER A 17 3.09 4.27 0.92
CA SER A 17 2.02 3.87 0.02
C SER A 17 1.89 2.37 0.22
N ALA A 18 0.74 1.96 0.75
CA ALA A 18 0.41 0.56 0.94
C ALA A 18 -0.41 0.16 -0.29
N CYS A 19 -0.20 -1.05 -0.81
CA CYS A 19 -0.89 -1.55 -1.98
C CYS A 19 -1.76 -2.73 -1.59
N LYS A 20 -3.04 -2.61 -1.91
CA LYS A 20 -4.12 -3.53 -1.61
C LYS A 20 -4.93 -3.80 -2.88
N CYS A 21 -5.58 -4.95 -2.90
CA CYS A 21 -6.60 -5.32 -3.87
C CYS A 21 -7.96 -5.27 -3.17
N TYR A 22 -8.97 -4.72 -3.83
CA TYR A 22 -10.36 -4.73 -3.33
C TYR A 22 -11.34 -4.88 -4.50
N PRO A 23 -12.57 -5.35 -4.26
CA PRO A 23 -13.55 -5.50 -5.33
C PRO A 23 -13.94 -4.16 -5.96
N TRP A 24 -14.36 -4.17 -7.23
CA TRP A 24 -14.94 -2.98 -7.85
C TRP A 24 -16.21 -2.51 -7.10
N GLY A 25 -16.38 -1.20 -6.96
CA GLY A 25 -17.47 -0.60 -6.18
C GLY A 25 -17.30 -0.69 -4.66
N LYS A 26 -16.15 -1.18 -4.17
CA LYS A 26 -15.80 -1.25 -2.75
C LYS A 26 -14.71 -0.26 -2.36
N THR A 27 -14.55 -0.08 -1.05
CA THR A 27 -13.56 0.81 -0.47
C THR A 27 -12.25 0.05 -0.15
N PRO A 28 -11.12 0.74 0.08
CA PRO A 28 -9.89 0.08 0.55
C PRO A 28 -10.04 -0.66 1.89
N ASP A 29 -11.10 -0.39 2.66
CA ASP A 29 -11.44 -1.13 3.88
C ASP A 29 -12.03 -2.53 3.59
N ASP A 30 -12.58 -2.73 2.39
CA ASP A 30 -13.08 -4.00 1.88
C ASP A 30 -11.96 -4.79 1.16
N ILE A 31 -10.80 -4.91 1.81
CA ILE A 31 -9.65 -5.57 1.21
C ILE A 31 -9.93 -7.04 0.90
N ASP A 32 -9.57 -7.47 -0.30
CA ASP A 32 -9.41 -8.89 -0.59
C ASP A 32 -8.00 -9.32 -0.17
N ILE A 33 -7.90 -9.88 1.04
CA ILE A 33 -6.61 -10.30 1.63
C ILE A 33 -5.94 -11.36 0.76
N THR A 34 -6.70 -12.29 0.21
CA THR A 34 -6.17 -13.39 -0.61
C THR A 34 -5.52 -12.85 -1.86
N ALA A 35 -6.21 -11.98 -2.60
CA ALA A 35 -5.69 -11.35 -3.80
C ALA A 35 -4.51 -10.43 -3.48
N SER A 36 -4.62 -9.60 -2.43
CA SER A 36 -3.57 -8.67 -2.01
C SER A 36 -2.29 -9.39 -1.64
N HIS A 37 -2.39 -10.44 -0.81
CA HIS A 37 -1.24 -11.23 -0.38
C HIS A 37 -0.62 -11.99 -1.56
N TYR A 38 -1.44 -12.62 -2.42
CA TYR A 38 -0.97 -13.30 -3.62
C TYR A 38 -0.21 -12.35 -4.55
N CYS A 39 -0.79 -11.19 -4.87
CA CYS A 39 -0.16 -10.20 -5.73
C CYS A 39 1.12 -9.63 -5.10
N CYS A 40 1.15 -9.45 -3.78
CA CYS A 40 2.37 -9.01 -3.08
C CYS A 40 3.49 -10.04 -3.23
N TRP A 41 3.20 -11.31 -2.94
CA TRP A 41 4.15 -12.41 -3.07
C TRP A 41 4.65 -12.62 -4.50
N LYS A 42 3.74 -12.53 -5.49
CA LYS A 42 4.07 -12.66 -6.93
C LYS A 42 5.18 -11.69 -7.35
N PHE A 43 5.21 -10.48 -6.77
CA PHE A 43 6.23 -9.48 -7.06
C PHE A 43 7.32 -9.38 -6.01
N LYS A 44 7.41 -10.36 -5.10
CA LYS A 44 8.38 -10.43 -4.01
C LYS A 44 8.32 -9.19 -3.10
N GLY A 45 7.12 -8.65 -2.92
CA GLY A 45 6.85 -7.56 -2.01
C GLY A 45 6.91 -8.01 -0.56
N ARG A 46 7.07 -7.03 0.32
CA ARG A 46 6.99 -7.20 1.77
C ARG A 46 5.54 -7.02 2.20
N TRP A 47 4.98 -8.07 2.76
CA TRP A 47 3.63 -8.11 3.31
C TRP A 47 3.65 -7.66 4.77
N ASP A 48 2.74 -6.76 5.13
CA ASP A 48 2.48 -6.36 6.51
C ASP A 48 1.19 -7.01 7.01
N ASP A 49 1.35 -8.02 7.86
CA ASP A 49 0.23 -8.75 8.45
C ASP A 49 -0.60 -7.95 9.46
N ALA A 50 -0.06 -6.87 10.02
CA ALA A 50 -0.78 -6.04 10.98
C ALA A 50 -1.83 -5.17 10.31
N VAL A 51 -1.52 -4.62 9.13
CA VAL A 51 -2.44 -3.75 8.35
C VAL A 51 -3.01 -4.41 7.10
N LYS A 52 -2.57 -5.64 6.80
CA LYS A 52 -2.97 -6.47 5.64
C LYS A 52 -2.59 -5.86 4.30
N ASP A 53 -1.39 -5.26 4.20
CA ASP A 53 -0.99 -4.52 3.01
C ASP A 53 0.33 -5.01 2.41
N CYS A 54 0.51 -4.74 1.12
CA CYS A 54 1.81 -4.83 0.49
C CYS A 54 2.53 -3.49 0.56
N GLU A 55 3.71 -3.43 1.14
CA GLU A 55 4.50 -2.21 1.23
C GLU A 55 4.91 -1.74 -0.19
N ALA A 56 4.38 -0.63 -0.72
CA ALA A 56 4.63 -0.24 -2.12
C ALA A 56 6.11 0.00 -2.42
N HIS A 57 6.89 0.45 -1.44
CA HIS A 57 8.32 0.66 -1.62
C HIS A 57 9.07 -0.66 -1.92
N SER A 58 8.58 -1.80 -1.42
CA SER A 58 9.12 -3.13 -1.69
C SER A 58 8.84 -3.59 -3.13
N ILE A 59 7.78 -3.07 -3.74
CA ILE A 59 7.34 -3.36 -5.11
C ILE A 59 7.39 -2.12 -6.02
N LYS A 60 8.22 -1.12 -5.71
CA LYS A 60 8.22 0.19 -6.39
C LYS A 60 8.36 0.12 -7.93
N ASN A 61 9.11 -0.87 -8.42
CA ASN A 61 9.33 -1.10 -9.87
C ASN A 61 8.25 -2.01 -10.50
N LYS A 62 7.25 -2.42 -9.71
CA LYS A 62 6.21 -3.40 -10.05
C LYS A 62 4.80 -2.90 -9.66
N LEU A 63 4.62 -1.63 -9.29
CA LEU A 63 3.32 -1.08 -8.89
C LEU A 63 2.24 -1.28 -9.96
N ASN A 64 2.56 -1.00 -11.23
CA ASN A 64 1.64 -1.27 -12.34
C ASN A 64 1.29 -2.76 -12.45
N SER A 65 2.29 -3.63 -12.26
CA SER A 65 2.10 -5.08 -12.32
C SER A 65 1.25 -5.58 -11.16
N PHE A 66 1.42 -5.00 -9.97
CA PHE A 66 0.57 -5.25 -8.81
C PHE A 66 -0.86 -4.82 -9.06
N MET A 67 -1.08 -3.59 -9.55
CA MET A 67 -2.40 -3.10 -9.91
C MET A 67 -3.09 -4.02 -10.93
N ARG A 68 -2.37 -4.43 -12.00
CA ARG A 68 -2.90 -5.38 -12.99
C ARG A 68 -3.25 -6.73 -12.38
N CYS A 69 -2.41 -7.25 -11.47
CA CYS A 69 -2.71 -8.47 -10.74
C CYS A 69 -4.00 -8.33 -9.91
N CYS A 70 -4.18 -7.23 -9.19
CA CYS A 70 -5.43 -6.97 -8.48
C CYS A 70 -6.63 -6.87 -9.42
N VAL A 71 -6.47 -6.26 -10.60
CA VAL A 71 -7.54 -6.17 -11.59
C VAL A 71 -7.93 -7.56 -12.10
N GLU A 72 -6.96 -8.46 -12.34
CA GLU A 72 -7.20 -9.85 -12.75
C GLU A 72 -7.97 -10.66 -11.68
N HIS A 73 -7.77 -10.37 -10.40
CA HIS A 73 -8.41 -11.11 -9.30
C HIS A 73 -9.73 -10.50 -8.82
N VAL A 74 -9.76 -9.17 -8.63
CA VAL A 74 -10.86 -8.46 -7.95
C VAL A 74 -11.24 -7.13 -8.60
N ASN A 75 -10.66 -6.78 -9.74
CA ASN A 75 -11.00 -5.59 -10.54
C ASN A 75 -10.62 -4.22 -9.94
N ASN A 76 -9.93 -4.12 -8.79
CA ASN A 76 -9.51 -2.82 -8.25
C ASN A 76 -8.24 -2.87 -7.37
N SER A 77 -7.54 -1.74 -7.28
CA SER A 77 -6.39 -1.53 -6.40
C SER A 77 -6.26 -0.06 -5.97
N ASP A 78 -5.67 0.19 -4.80
CA ASP A 78 -5.29 1.53 -4.32
C ASP A 78 -3.82 1.85 -4.63
N CYS A 79 -3.09 0.86 -5.14
CA CYS A 79 -1.74 1.03 -5.66
C CYS A 79 -1.81 2.04 -6.83
N TRP A 80 -1.08 3.15 -6.71
CA TRP A 80 -1.13 4.38 -7.53
C TRP A 80 -2.21 5.45 -7.24
N LYS A 81 -3.14 5.26 -6.30
CA LYS A 81 -4.10 6.33 -5.95
C LYS A 81 -3.54 7.41 -5.00
N THR A 82 -2.30 7.30 -4.55
CA THR A 82 -1.65 8.21 -3.58
C THR A 82 -0.81 9.33 -4.21
N GLN A 83 -1.00 9.66 -5.50
CA GLN A 83 -0.42 10.87 -6.11
C GLN A 83 -1.45 11.66 -6.91
N GLY A 84 -2.45 12.21 -6.21
CA GLY A 84 -3.34 13.25 -6.69
C GLY A 84 -3.46 14.35 -5.64
#